data_AF-A0A6D2KG09-F1
#
_entry.id   AF-A0A6D2KG09-F1
#
_cell.length_a   1.000
_cell.length_b   1.000
_cell.length_c   1.000
_cell.angle_alpha   90.00
_cell.angle_beta   90.00
_cell.angle_gamma   90.00
#
_symmetry.space_group_name_H-M   'P 1'
#
loop_
_entity.id
_entity.type
_entity.pdbx_description
1 polymer ?
#
loop_
_entity_poly.entity_id
_entity_poly.type
_entity_poly.pdbx_seq_one_letter_code
_entity_poly.pdbx_strand_id
1 'polypeptide(L)'
;MPNTRIKSRCLDDLTDQERLQDRLEWEGYTEKKMKSDGNCQFRAIADQVYKSADFHKRVRQEIVQQLKSRPNAYKEYYGKLQYHIQFKEYVQDMSNDSEWGDDITLRAAADVYGVKIVVIASYKDIPSFVILPKSQKEPDKVIHLSYLEGAHYDSIHLRQGSSTRKKNKEKDNEKEKENEDLKKEKDKEDKKNKREKAEKNNKKKLYRRSHFSNDMLMPL
;
A
#
# COMPACT_ATOMS: atom_id res chain seq x y z
N MET A 1 -23.82 -22.76 11.70
CA MET A 1 -23.27 -21.39 11.82
C MET A 1 -21.89 -21.47 12.43
N PRO A 2 -20.82 -20.92 11.82
CA PRO A 2 -19.61 -20.62 12.54
C PRO A 2 -19.65 -19.18 13.03
N ASN A 3 -19.73 -19.04 14.34
CA ASN A 3 -19.56 -17.80 15.07
C ASN A 3 -18.06 -17.54 15.19
N THR A 4 -17.51 -16.65 14.38
CA THR A 4 -16.14 -16.17 14.56
C THR A 4 -16.20 -14.72 15.02
N ARG A 5 -16.12 -14.58 16.33
CA ARG A 5 -15.96 -13.33 17.07
C ARG A 5 -14.71 -12.62 16.56
N ILE A 6 -14.87 -11.69 15.62
CA ILE A 6 -13.82 -10.74 15.24
C ILE A 6 -13.63 -9.83 16.46
N LYS A 7 -12.78 -10.25 17.40
CA LYS A 7 -12.20 -9.31 18.35
C LYS A 7 -11.30 -8.42 17.50
N SER A 8 -11.69 -7.15 17.38
CA SER A 8 -10.80 -6.08 16.95
C SER A 8 -9.59 -6.06 17.89
N ARG A 9 -8.56 -6.85 17.57
CA ARG A 9 -7.26 -6.75 18.23
C ARG A 9 -6.65 -5.43 17.81
N CYS A 10 -6.28 -4.59 18.77
CA CYS A 10 -5.50 -3.41 18.47
C CYS A 10 -4.17 -3.89 17.89
N LEU A 11 -3.78 -3.39 16.72
CA LEU A 11 -2.52 -3.77 16.05
C LEU A 11 -1.28 -3.46 16.91
N ASP A 12 -1.43 -2.58 17.90
CA ASP A 12 -0.39 -2.16 18.82
C ASP A 12 0.08 -3.26 19.79
N ASP A 13 -0.78 -4.24 20.09
CA ASP A 13 -0.49 -5.34 21.02
C ASP A 13 0.20 -6.53 20.34
N LEU A 14 0.32 -6.52 19.00
CA LEU A 14 0.91 -7.62 18.24
C LEU A 14 2.44 -7.56 18.24
N THR A 15 3.07 -8.73 18.33
CA THR A 15 4.49 -8.89 17.98
C THR A 15 4.72 -8.57 16.50
N ASP A 16 5.96 -8.25 16.12
CA ASP A 16 6.32 -8.00 14.71
C ASP A 16 5.99 -9.20 13.81
N GLN A 17 6.20 -10.41 14.33
CA GLN A 17 5.90 -11.65 13.63
C GLN A 17 4.38 -11.82 13.41
N GLU A 18 3.55 -11.59 14.43
CA GLU A 18 2.09 -11.68 14.31
C GLU A 18 1.55 -10.61 13.36
N ARG A 19 2.04 -9.37 13.47
CA ARG A 19 1.65 -8.27 12.59
C ARG A 19 2.00 -8.54 11.14
N LEU A 20 3.19 -9.07 10.86
CA LEU A 20 3.58 -9.46 9.50
C LEU A 20 2.71 -10.60 8.98
N GLN A 21 2.48 -11.64 9.79
CA GLN A 21 1.65 -12.77 9.43
C GLN A 21 0.21 -12.35 9.10
N ASP A 22 -0.40 -11.49 9.93
CA ASP A 22 -1.75 -10.96 9.72
C ASP A 22 -1.84 -10.17 8.40
N ARG A 23 -0.82 -9.36 8.09
CA ARG A 23 -0.76 -8.59 6.84
C ARG A 23 -0.65 -9.50 5.62
N LEU A 24 0.21 -10.51 5.68
CA LEU A 24 0.38 -11.49 4.61
C LEU A 24 -0.92 -12.27 4.36
N GLU A 25 -1.59 -12.71 5.42
CA GLU A 25 -2.88 -13.40 5.30
C GLU A 25 -3.96 -12.48 4.71
N TRP A 26 -4.03 -11.23 5.20
CA TRP A 26 -4.99 -10.24 4.72
C TRP A 26 -4.85 -9.93 3.23
N GLU A 27 -3.60 -9.80 2.76
CA GLU A 27 -3.23 -9.55 1.36
C GLU A 27 -3.24 -10.84 0.51
N GLY A 28 -3.34 -12.02 1.13
CA GLY A 28 -3.43 -13.30 0.45
C GLY A 28 -2.09 -13.84 -0.07
N TYR A 29 -1.00 -13.58 0.64
CA TYR A 29 0.33 -14.09 0.37
C TYR A 29 0.73 -15.24 1.31
N THR A 30 1.69 -16.04 0.88
CA THR A 30 2.38 -17.05 1.68
C THR A 30 3.89 -16.86 1.56
N GLU A 31 4.61 -16.97 2.68
CA GLU A 31 6.07 -16.91 2.72
C GLU A 31 6.72 -18.21 2.27
N LYS A 32 7.73 -18.08 1.42
CA LYS A 32 8.77 -19.08 1.23
C LYS A 32 9.97 -18.66 2.08
N LYS A 33 10.19 -19.38 3.17
CA LYS A 33 11.25 -19.07 4.15
C LYS A 33 12.65 -19.16 3.53
N MET A 34 13.42 -18.10 3.65
CA MET A 34 14.83 -18.04 3.28
C MET A 34 15.69 -18.52 4.44
N LYS A 35 16.93 -18.90 4.14
CA LYS A 35 17.89 -19.20 5.20
C LYS A 35 18.19 -17.91 5.96
N SER A 36 18.08 -17.95 7.30
CA SER A 36 18.41 -16.85 8.21
C SER A 36 19.92 -16.63 8.32
N ASP A 37 20.53 -16.22 7.20
CA ASP A 37 21.90 -15.74 7.09
C ASP A 37 21.91 -14.32 6.50
N GLY A 38 23.09 -13.70 6.42
CA GLY A 38 23.23 -12.38 5.81
C GLY A 38 22.99 -12.34 4.30
N ASN A 39 22.61 -13.47 3.68
CA ASN A 39 22.22 -13.55 2.28
C ASN A 39 20.70 -13.53 2.07
N CYS A 40 19.89 -13.47 3.13
CA CYS A 40 18.44 -13.62 3.05
C CYS A 40 17.76 -12.69 2.02
N GLN A 41 18.11 -11.41 1.99
CA GLN A 41 17.56 -10.46 1.01
C GLN A 41 17.87 -10.89 -0.43
N PHE A 42 19.13 -11.26 -0.71
CA PHE A 42 19.57 -11.73 -2.03
C PHE A 42 18.93 -13.06 -2.41
N ARG A 43 18.69 -13.96 -1.45
CA ARG A 43 17.96 -15.21 -1.66
C ARG A 43 16.49 -14.97 -2.00
N ALA A 44 15.85 -14.04 -1.29
CA ALA A 44 14.46 -13.69 -1.54
C ALA A 44 14.26 -13.06 -2.93
N ILE A 45 15.17 -12.16 -3.33
CA ILE A 45 15.19 -11.59 -4.70
C ILE A 45 15.48 -12.70 -5.73
N ALA A 46 16.47 -13.57 -5.48
CA ALA A 46 16.81 -14.68 -6.38
C ALA A 46 15.63 -15.63 -6.60
N ASP A 47 14.88 -15.94 -5.55
CA ASP A 47 13.67 -16.74 -5.65
C ASP A 47 12.59 -16.06 -6.50
N GLN A 48 12.36 -14.75 -6.31
CA GLN A 48 11.36 -14.03 -7.10
C GLN A 48 11.74 -13.92 -8.58
N VAL A 49 13.01 -13.64 -8.88
CA VAL A 49 13.53 -13.41 -10.24
C VAL A 49 13.80 -14.71 -10.98
N TYR A 50 14.53 -15.64 -10.36
CA TYR A 50 15.03 -16.88 -10.98
C TYR A 50 14.28 -18.14 -10.53
N LYS A 51 13.28 -18.03 -9.65
CA LYS A 51 12.55 -19.16 -9.06
C LYS A 51 13.42 -20.13 -8.26
N SER A 52 14.62 -19.69 -7.87
CA SER A 52 15.52 -20.40 -6.98
C SER A 52 16.37 -19.45 -6.16
N ALA A 53 16.38 -19.67 -4.84
CA ALA A 53 17.23 -18.95 -3.88
C ALA A 53 18.73 -19.25 -4.05
N ASP A 54 19.10 -20.29 -4.80
CA ASP A 54 20.50 -20.69 -5.01
C ASP A 54 21.27 -19.67 -5.86
N PHE A 55 20.56 -18.84 -6.64
CA PHE A 55 21.16 -17.77 -7.41
C PHE A 55 21.53 -16.52 -6.58
N HIS A 56 21.44 -16.56 -5.25
CA HIS A 56 21.71 -15.39 -4.39
C HIS A 56 23.10 -14.78 -4.61
N LYS A 57 24.13 -15.59 -4.88
CA LYS A 57 25.48 -15.10 -5.16
C LYS A 57 25.53 -14.26 -6.44
N ARG A 58 24.85 -14.75 -7.48
CA ARG A 58 24.69 -14.03 -8.75
C ARG A 58 23.94 -12.72 -8.54
N VAL A 59 22.84 -12.76 -7.79
CA VAL A 59 22.06 -11.55 -7.45
C VAL A 59 22.92 -10.51 -6.74
N ARG A 60 23.68 -10.91 -5.71
CA ARG A 60 24.62 -10.02 -5.02
C ARG A 60 25.64 -9.40 -5.98
N GLN A 61 26.25 -10.21 -6.85
CA GLN A 61 27.23 -9.75 -7.83
C GLN A 61 26.63 -8.71 -8.80
N GLU A 62 25.44 -8.96 -9.35
CA GLU A 62 24.76 -8.06 -10.28
C GLU A 62 24.38 -6.73 -9.59
N ILE A 63 23.86 -6.79 -8.36
CA ILE A 63 23.55 -5.60 -7.55
C ILE A 63 24.81 -4.79 -7.24
N VAL A 64 25.89 -5.43 -6.78
CA VAL A 64 27.16 -4.76 -6.48
C VAL A 64 27.75 -4.12 -7.73
N GLN A 65 27.66 -4.78 -8.89
CA GLN A 65 28.13 -4.23 -10.17
C GLN A 65 27.33 -2.97 -10.56
N GLN A 66 26.02 -2.97 -10.34
CA GLN A 66 25.17 -1.80 -10.55
C GLN A 66 25.60 -0.64 -9.64
N LEU A 67 25.83 -0.90 -8.35
CA LEU A 67 26.28 0.11 -7.39
C LEU A 67 27.64 0.70 -7.79
N LYS A 68 28.57 -0.13 -8.29
CA LYS A 68 29.88 0.30 -8.79
C LYS A 68 29.80 1.14 -10.06
N SER A 69 28.91 0.78 -10.99
CA SER A 69 28.80 1.44 -12.29
C SER A 69 28.01 2.75 -12.25
N ARG A 70 27.07 2.90 -11.30
CA ARG A 70 26.18 4.06 -11.22
C ARG A 70 26.13 4.66 -9.80
N PRO A 71 27.26 5.00 -9.16
CA PRO A 71 27.28 5.51 -7.78
C PRO A 71 26.46 6.80 -7.61
N ASN A 72 26.40 7.64 -8.66
CA ASN A 72 25.62 8.87 -8.66
C ASN A 72 24.10 8.62 -8.61
N ALA A 73 23.63 7.44 -9.01
CA ALA A 73 22.21 7.10 -8.95
C ALA A 73 21.73 6.84 -7.52
N TYR A 74 22.65 6.58 -6.58
CA TYR A 74 22.28 6.19 -5.20
C TYR A 74 22.64 7.26 -4.15
N LYS A 75 23.12 8.45 -4.56
CA LYS A 75 23.61 9.51 -3.66
C LYS A 75 22.63 9.98 -2.61
N GLU A 76 21.39 10.17 -3.02
CA GLU A 76 20.34 10.66 -2.14
C GLU A 76 20.01 9.69 -1.00
N TYR A 77 20.24 8.39 -1.19
CA TYR A 77 19.90 7.36 -0.20
C TYR A 77 20.99 7.14 0.84
N TYR A 78 22.22 7.55 0.54
CA TYR A 78 23.31 7.50 1.50
C TYR A 78 23.56 8.83 2.18
N GLY A 79 22.63 9.81 2.14
CA GLY A 79 22.78 11.23 2.53
C GLY A 79 23.31 11.59 3.94
N LYS A 80 23.95 10.67 4.66
CA LYS A 80 24.82 10.88 5.83
C LYS A 80 26.25 10.35 5.67
N LEU A 81 26.52 9.57 4.63
CA LEU A 81 27.86 9.18 4.23
C LEU A 81 28.55 10.40 3.62
N GLN A 82 29.07 11.27 4.47
CA GLN A 82 29.97 12.33 4.04
C GLN A 82 31.13 11.62 3.32
N TYR A 83 31.42 11.99 2.08
CA TYR A 83 32.54 11.50 1.26
C TYR A 83 32.30 10.24 0.40
N HIS A 84 32.72 10.35 -0.87
CA HIS A 84 32.78 9.27 -1.86
C HIS A 84 33.53 8.01 -1.38
N ILE A 85 34.45 8.16 -0.43
CA ILE A 85 35.21 7.08 0.19
C ILE A 85 34.28 6.10 0.90
N GLN A 86 33.30 6.61 1.66
CA GLN A 86 32.37 5.79 2.43
C GLN A 86 31.41 4.98 1.54
N PHE A 87 31.01 5.51 0.39
CA PHE A 87 30.22 4.72 -0.56
C PHE A 87 31.05 3.61 -1.19
N LYS A 88 32.33 3.87 -1.50
CA LYS A 88 33.22 2.83 -2.05
C LYS A 88 33.46 1.71 -1.04
N GLU A 89 33.66 2.06 0.23
CA GLU A 89 33.77 1.11 1.35
C GLU A 89 32.48 0.30 1.51
N TYR A 90 31.32 0.96 1.56
CA TYR A 90 30.02 0.29 1.57
C TYR A 90 29.86 -0.74 0.44
N VAL A 91 30.19 -0.36 -0.80
CA VAL A 91 30.08 -1.27 -1.95
C VAL A 91 31.11 -2.40 -1.88
N GLN A 92 32.27 -2.17 -1.27
CA GLN A 92 33.27 -3.20 -1.02
C GLN A 92 32.77 -4.20 0.02
N ASP A 93 32.22 -3.72 1.14
CA ASP A 93 31.64 -4.57 2.18
C ASP A 93 30.47 -5.37 1.64
N MET A 94 29.59 -4.74 0.86
CA MET A 94 28.43 -5.40 0.23
C MET A 94 28.82 -6.52 -0.74
N SER A 95 30.07 -6.52 -1.23
CA SER A 95 30.60 -7.60 -2.07
C SER A 95 30.96 -8.87 -1.30
N ASN A 96 31.11 -8.78 0.03
CA ASN A 96 31.40 -9.92 0.89
C ASN A 96 30.19 -10.85 1.00
N ASP A 97 30.44 -12.15 1.07
CA ASP A 97 29.38 -13.11 1.34
C ASP A 97 28.81 -12.90 2.74
N SER A 98 27.49 -13.04 2.88
CA SER A 98 26.78 -12.82 4.14
C SER A 98 26.80 -11.38 4.67
N GLU A 99 27.19 -10.38 3.89
CA GLU A 99 26.93 -8.97 4.23
C GLU A 99 25.44 -8.63 4.07
N TRP A 100 24.82 -7.98 5.04
CA TRP A 100 23.36 -7.80 5.07
C TRP A 100 22.93 -6.75 4.06
N GLY A 101 21.94 -7.08 3.23
CA GLY A 101 21.34 -6.12 2.30
C GLY A 101 20.42 -5.12 3.01
N ASP A 102 20.23 -3.96 2.38
CA ASP A 102 19.49 -2.81 2.89
C ASP A 102 18.55 -2.21 1.82
N ASP A 103 18.07 -1.00 2.03
CA ASP A 103 17.22 -0.28 1.07
C ASP A 103 17.97 0.09 -0.22
N ILE A 104 19.29 0.30 -0.15
CA ILE A 104 20.11 0.67 -1.31
C ILE A 104 20.27 -0.55 -2.22
N THR A 105 20.49 -1.74 -1.66
CA THR A 105 20.56 -2.98 -2.45
C THR A 105 19.21 -3.33 -3.08
N LEU A 106 18.08 -3.06 -2.42
CA LEU A 106 16.75 -3.22 -3.04
C LEU A 106 16.56 -2.27 -4.23
N ARG A 107 16.98 -1.01 -4.10
CA ARG A 107 16.90 -0.03 -5.20
C ARG A 107 17.78 -0.41 -6.38
N ALA A 108 19.01 -0.84 -6.10
CA ALA A 108 19.89 -1.36 -7.13
C ALA A 108 19.33 -2.63 -7.79
N ALA A 109 18.70 -3.53 -7.03
CA ALA A 109 18.03 -4.70 -7.58
C ALA A 109 16.88 -4.33 -8.52
N ALA A 110 16.05 -3.35 -8.13
CA ALA A 110 14.98 -2.83 -8.98
C ALA A 110 15.54 -2.34 -10.32
N ASP A 111 16.63 -1.57 -10.28
CA ASP A 111 17.29 -1.04 -11.48
C ASP A 111 17.95 -2.13 -12.34
N VAL A 112 18.60 -3.13 -11.73
CA VAL A 112 19.26 -4.25 -12.42
C VAL A 112 18.25 -5.10 -13.19
N TYR A 113 17.14 -5.44 -12.54
CA TYR A 113 16.18 -6.39 -13.10
C TYR A 113 14.99 -5.73 -13.81
N GLY A 114 14.91 -4.40 -13.81
CA GLY A 114 13.76 -3.68 -14.37
C GLY A 114 12.45 -4.00 -13.63
N VAL A 115 12.51 -4.27 -12.32
CA VAL A 115 11.35 -4.75 -11.55
C VAL A 115 10.86 -3.74 -10.54
N LYS A 116 9.55 -3.74 -10.32
CA LYS A 116 8.94 -3.15 -9.12
C LYS A 116 9.08 -4.12 -7.97
N ILE A 117 9.59 -3.65 -6.84
CA ILE A 117 9.66 -4.43 -5.61
C ILE A 117 8.57 -3.95 -4.67
N VAL A 118 7.73 -4.87 -4.20
CA VAL A 118 6.75 -4.63 -3.15
C VAL A 118 7.22 -5.37 -1.90
N VAL A 119 7.39 -4.66 -0.80
CA VAL A 119 7.78 -5.24 0.48
C VAL A 119 6.63 -5.09 1.47
N ILE A 120 6.12 -6.19 2.00
CA ILE A 120 5.21 -6.19 3.15
C ILE A 120 6.06 -6.28 4.40
N ALA A 121 6.01 -5.28 5.26
CA ALA A 121 6.89 -5.17 6.42
C ALA A 121 6.14 -5.40 7.72
N SER A 122 6.86 -5.68 8.81
CA SER A 122 6.31 -5.75 10.17
C SER A 122 6.23 -4.40 10.88
N TYR A 123 6.64 -3.29 10.25
CA TYR A 123 6.63 -1.95 10.86
C TYR A 123 5.25 -1.60 11.41
N LYS A 124 5.17 -0.92 12.56
CA LYS A 124 3.87 -0.52 13.14
C LYS A 124 3.07 0.37 12.18
N ASP A 125 3.70 1.43 11.68
CA ASP A 125 3.01 2.50 10.94
C ASP A 125 3.00 2.30 9.42
N ILE A 126 3.98 1.57 8.87
CA ILE A 126 4.17 1.42 7.42
C ILE A 126 4.00 -0.06 7.02
N PRO A 127 2.79 -0.49 6.63
CA PRO A 127 2.51 -1.92 6.40
C PRO A 127 3.25 -2.50 5.20
N SER A 128 3.57 -1.65 4.23
CA SER A 128 4.28 -2.03 3.03
C SER A 128 4.90 -0.80 2.37
N PHE A 129 5.94 -1.02 1.58
CA PHE A 129 6.53 0.02 0.74
C PHE A 129 6.88 -0.53 -0.65
N VAL A 130 7.06 0.40 -1.59
CA VAL A 130 7.27 0.09 -3.00
C VAL A 130 8.56 0.75 -3.47
N ILE A 131 9.36 -0.01 -4.22
CA ILE A 131 10.55 0.48 -4.90
C ILE A 131 10.35 0.30 -6.41
N LEU A 132 10.61 1.37 -7.16
CA LEU A 132 10.50 1.41 -8.62
C LEU A 132 11.89 1.57 -9.24
N PRO A 133 12.13 1.00 -10.43
CA PRO A 133 13.37 1.22 -11.17
C PRO A 133 13.46 2.66 -11.67
N LYS A 134 14.66 3.25 -11.68
CA LYS A 134 14.89 4.64 -12.13
C LYS A 134 14.87 4.80 -13.65
N SER A 135 15.15 3.74 -14.41
CA SER A 135 15.41 3.82 -15.85
C SER A 135 14.18 3.67 -16.75
N GLN A 136 13.05 3.20 -16.24
CA GLN A 136 11.90 2.79 -17.06
C GLN A 136 10.64 3.62 -16.78
N LYS A 137 9.82 3.85 -17.83
CA LYS A 137 8.45 4.38 -17.69
C LYS A 137 7.53 3.39 -16.96
N GLU A 138 7.72 2.09 -17.18
CA GLU A 138 7.00 1.01 -16.50
C GLU A 138 7.91 -0.20 -16.21
N PRO A 139 7.76 -0.86 -15.05
CA PRO A 139 8.56 -2.03 -14.66
C PRO A 139 8.12 -3.29 -15.42
N ASP A 140 9.08 -4.13 -15.81
CA ASP A 140 8.85 -5.38 -16.56
C ASP A 140 8.04 -6.40 -15.75
N LYS A 141 8.28 -6.47 -14.44
CA LYS A 141 7.65 -7.41 -13.51
C LYS A 141 7.52 -6.80 -12.11
N VAL A 142 6.65 -7.40 -11.30
CA VAL A 142 6.55 -7.11 -9.86
C VAL A 142 7.06 -8.30 -9.06
N ILE A 143 8.02 -8.06 -8.18
CA ILE A 143 8.50 -9.04 -7.21
C ILE A 143 8.02 -8.66 -5.81
N HIS A 144 7.76 -9.67 -4.99
CA HIS A 144 7.18 -9.47 -3.66
C HIS A 144 8.06 -10.11 -2.60
N LEU A 145 8.37 -9.33 -1.57
CA LEU A 145 9.14 -9.74 -0.40
C LEU A 145 8.34 -9.46 0.86
N SER A 146 8.61 -10.21 1.93
CA SER A 146 8.27 -9.78 3.29
C SER A 146 9.52 -9.36 4.04
N TYR A 147 9.34 -8.46 5.00
CA TYR A 147 10.40 -7.98 5.86
C TYR A 147 9.96 -8.00 7.32
N LEU A 148 10.62 -8.85 8.11
CA LEU A 148 10.57 -8.79 9.56
C LEU A 148 11.61 -7.77 10.02
N GLU A 149 11.15 -6.67 10.59
CA GLU A 149 11.96 -5.51 10.96
C GLU A 149 13.19 -5.89 11.78
N GLY A 150 14.36 -5.40 11.34
CA GLY A 150 15.65 -5.66 11.98
C GLY A 150 16.15 -7.10 11.85
N ALA A 151 15.42 -7.99 11.18
CA ALA A 151 15.67 -9.43 11.25
C ALA A 151 15.85 -10.11 9.89
N HIS A 152 14.84 -10.11 9.01
CA HIS A 152 14.82 -11.10 7.93
C HIS A 152 13.97 -10.72 6.72
N TYR A 153 14.45 -11.10 5.54
CA TYR A 153 13.70 -11.04 4.28
C TYR A 153 13.31 -12.44 3.82
N ASP A 154 12.03 -12.61 3.51
CA ASP A 154 11.49 -13.80 2.86
C ASP A 154 10.91 -13.48 1.48
N SER A 155 10.83 -14.48 0.62
CA SER A 155 10.13 -14.38 -0.66
C SER A 155 8.66 -14.68 -0.44
N ILE A 156 7.74 -13.87 -1.00
CA ILE A 156 6.30 -14.10 -0.85
C ILE A 156 5.61 -14.35 -2.18
N HIS A 157 4.61 -15.23 -2.14
CA HIS A 157 3.87 -15.68 -3.32
C HIS A 157 2.37 -15.59 -3.05
N LEU A 158 1.58 -15.20 -4.05
CA LEU A 158 0.13 -15.20 -3.91
C LEU A 158 -0.35 -16.63 -3.62
N ARG A 159 -1.16 -16.78 -2.58
CA ARG A 159 -1.79 -18.04 -2.23
C ARG A 159 -2.66 -18.50 -3.39
N GLN A 160 -2.59 -19.77 -3.77
CA GLN A 160 -3.44 -20.31 -4.84
C GLN A 160 -4.93 -20.01 -4.51
N GLY A 161 -5.63 -19.34 -5.43
CA GLY A 161 -7.02 -18.89 -5.28
C GLY A 161 -7.22 -17.45 -4.76
N SER A 162 -6.19 -16.74 -4.27
CA SER A 162 -6.35 -15.39 -3.69
C SER A 162 -6.66 -14.28 -4.70
N SER A 163 -6.37 -14.48 -5.99
CA SER A 163 -6.70 -13.54 -7.07
C SER A 163 -8.20 -13.25 -7.20
N THR A 164 -9.06 -14.19 -6.77
CA THR A 164 -10.52 -14.00 -6.74
C THR A 164 -10.98 -13.14 -5.56
N ARG A 165 -10.30 -13.22 -4.42
CA ARG A 165 -10.66 -12.47 -3.19
C ARG A 165 -10.36 -10.97 -3.32
N LYS A 166 -9.23 -10.61 -3.95
CA LYS A 166 -8.85 -9.20 -4.20
C LYS A 166 -9.81 -8.52 -5.17
N LYS A 167 -10.16 -9.18 -6.28
CA LYS A 167 -11.19 -8.72 -7.23
C LYS A 167 -12.58 -8.58 -6.59
N ASN A 168 -12.94 -9.48 -5.67
CA ASN A 168 -14.23 -9.39 -4.97
C ASN A 168 -14.25 -8.24 -3.96
N LYS A 169 -13.18 -8.05 -3.15
CA LYS A 169 -13.06 -6.91 -2.22
C LYS A 169 -13.06 -5.55 -2.95
N GLU A 170 -12.39 -5.43 -4.09
CA GLU A 170 -12.42 -4.21 -4.89
C GLU A 170 -13.84 -3.89 -5.40
N LYS A 171 -14.55 -4.91 -5.90
CA LYS A 171 -15.96 -4.77 -6.31
C LYS A 171 -16.90 -4.45 -5.16
N ASP A 172 -16.67 -5.00 -3.98
CA ASP A 172 -17.48 -4.74 -2.79
C ASP A 172 -17.26 -3.30 -2.30
N ASN A 173 -16.01 -2.81 -2.30
CA ASN A 173 -15.66 -1.42 -1.98
C ASN A 173 -16.24 -0.41 -2.99
N GLU A 174 -16.27 -0.74 -4.28
CA GLU A 174 -16.90 0.09 -5.32
C GLU A 174 -18.42 0.19 -5.11
N LYS A 175 -19.08 -0.93 -4.82
CA LYS A 175 -20.52 -0.96 -4.51
C LYS A 175 -20.87 -0.19 -3.24
N GLU A 176 -20.02 -0.23 -2.21
CA GLU A 176 -20.24 0.56 -0.99
C GLU A 176 -20.16 2.07 -1.27
N LYS A 177 -19.18 2.51 -2.07
CA LYS A 177 -19.08 3.92 -2.49
C LYS A 177 -20.28 4.37 -3.32
N GLU A 178 -20.71 3.55 -4.28
CA GLU A 178 -21.87 3.86 -5.14
C GLU A 178 -23.15 3.96 -4.31
N ASN A 179 -23.33 3.07 -3.33
CA ASN A 179 -24.47 3.12 -2.40
C ASN A 179 -24.43 4.36 -1.48
N GLU A 180 -23.26 4.78 -1.01
CA GLU A 180 -23.13 6.02 -0.24
C GLU A 180 -23.46 7.26 -1.06
N ASP A 181 -23.03 7.32 -2.32
CA ASP A 181 -23.27 8.46 -3.19
C ASP A 181 -24.74 8.55 -3.60
N LEU A 182 -25.39 7.43 -3.90
CA LEU A 182 -26.84 7.36 -4.12
C LEU A 182 -27.64 7.80 -2.89
N LYS A 183 -27.16 7.48 -1.68
CA LYS A 183 -27.81 7.90 -0.43
C LYS A 183 -27.66 9.41 -0.22
N LYS A 184 -26.49 9.98 -0.51
CA LYS A 184 -26.26 11.43 -0.45
C LYS A 184 -27.10 12.20 -1.47
N GLU A 185 -27.33 11.66 -2.66
CA GLU A 185 -28.20 12.29 -3.67
C GLU A 185 -29.67 12.29 -3.23
N LYS A 186 -30.18 11.15 -2.75
CA LYS A 186 -31.55 11.07 -2.20
C LYS A 186 -31.76 12.04 -1.04
N ASP A 187 -30.79 12.13 -0.12
CA ASP A 187 -30.87 13.07 1.00
C ASP A 187 -30.88 14.55 0.57
N LYS A 188 -30.19 14.89 -0.54
CA LYS A 188 -30.21 16.23 -1.12
C LYS A 188 -31.55 16.54 -1.79
N GLU A 189 -32.10 15.58 -2.52
CA GLU A 189 -33.38 15.73 -3.22
C GLU A 189 -34.54 15.86 -2.24
N ASP A 190 -34.56 15.05 -1.17
CA ASP A 190 -35.55 15.15 -0.10
C ASP A 190 -35.49 16.50 0.63
N LYS A 191 -34.28 17.03 0.87
CA LYS A 191 -34.12 18.37 1.45
C LYS A 191 -34.63 19.47 0.52
N LYS A 192 -34.42 19.35 -0.79
CA LYS A 192 -34.92 20.30 -1.80
C LYS A 192 -36.45 20.27 -1.86
N ASN A 193 -37.05 19.07 -1.92
CA ASN A 193 -38.50 18.88 -1.95
C ASN A 193 -39.18 19.42 -0.68
N LYS A 194 -38.55 19.26 0.49
CA LYS A 194 -39.03 19.87 1.75
C LYS A 194 -38.99 21.39 1.72
N ARG A 195 -37.93 22.01 1.19
CA ARG A 195 -37.81 23.47 1.03
C ARG A 195 -38.88 24.03 0.08
N GLU A 196 -39.07 23.40 -1.08
CA GLU A 196 -40.09 23.83 -2.05
C GLU A 196 -41.52 23.72 -1.50
N LYS A 197 -41.82 22.67 -0.73
CA LYS A 197 -43.11 22.54 -0.03
C LYS A 197 -43.30 23.63 1.03
N ALA A 198 -42.25 23.96 1.79
CA ALA A 198 -42.31 25.02 2.79
C ALA A 198 -42.55 26.41 2.15
N GLU A 199 -41.88 26.71 1.04
CA GLU A 199 -42.07 27.96 0.29
C GLU A 199 -43.48 28.09 -0.30
N LYS A 200 -44.01 27.01 -0.89
CA LYS A 200 -45.38 26.97 -1.42
C LYS A 200 -46.43 27.18 -0.31
N ASN A 201 -46.22 26.58 0.85
CA ASN A 201 -47.11 26.78 2.00
C ASN A 201 -47.02 28.21 2.55
N ASN A 202 -45.84 28.81 2.58
CA ASN A 202 -45.67 30.19 3.05
C ASN A 202 -46.33 31.20 2.10
N LYS A 203 -46.19 31.02 0.78
CA LYS A 203 -46.90 31.82 -0.24
C LYS A 203 -48.43 31.71 -0.12
N LYS A 204 -48.97 30.50 0.10
CA LYS A 204 -50.41 30.31 0.36
C LYS A 204 -50.89 31.02 1.62
N LYS A 205 -50.08 31.03 2.68
CA LYS A 205 -50.40 31.72 3.95
C LYS A 205 -50.39 33.24 3.77
N LEU A 206 -49.46 33.78 2.97
CA LEU A 206 -49.36 35.22 2.68
C LEU A 206 -50.57 35.71 1.84
N TYR A 207 -50.98 34.94 0.82
CA TYR A 207 -52.15 35.25 -0.01
C TYR A 207 -53.47 35.29 0.79
N ARG A 208 -53.66 34.32 1.71
CA ARG A 208 -54.82 34.32 2.61
C ARG A 208 -54.85 35.52 3.56
N ARG A 209 -53.68 36.04 3.94
CA ARG A 209 -53.56 37.18 4.85
C ARG A 209 -53.79 38.52 4.14
N SER A 210 -53.40 38.65 2.87
CA SER A 210 -53.71 39.84 2.06
C SER A 210 -55.18 39.93 1.66
N HIS A 211 -55.87 38.81 1.44
CA HIS A 211 -57.30 38.81 1.13
C HIS A 211 -58.22 39.10 2.33
N PHE A 212 -57.76 38.90 3.57
CA PHE A 212 -58.50 39.29 4.77
C PHE A 212 -58.34 40.77 5.14
N SER A 213 -57.47 41.50 4.44
CA SER A 213 -57.14 42.90 4.75
C SER A 213 -57.88 43.91 3.84
N ASN A 214 -58.68 43.44 2.87
CA ASN A 214 -59.42 44.29 1.93
C ASN A 214 -60.94 44.42 2.23
N ASP A 215 -61.48 43.73 3.24
CA ASP A 215 -62.88 43.89 3.68
C ASP A 215 -62.98 44.88 4.86
N MET A 216 -62.40 46.06 4.69
CA MET A 216 -62.70 47.22 5.54
C MET A 216 -63.07 48.39 4.62
N LEU A 217 -64.34 48.48 4.23
CA LEU A 217 -64.98 49.74 3.82
C LEU A 217 -66.50 49.58 3.87
N MET A 218 -67.08 49.94 5.02
CA MET A 218 -68.47 50.40 5.09
C MET A 218 -68.61 51.71 4.29
N PRO A 219 -69.83 52.03 3.83
CA PRO A 219 -70.45 53.22 4.42
C PRO A 219 -71.98 53.16 4.59
N LEU A 220 -72.37 53.72 5.75
CA LEU A 220 -73.58 54.50 6.11
C LEU A 220 -74.96 54.05 5.63
#